data_AF-B7I010-F1
#
_entry.id   AF-B7I010-F1
#
_cell.length_a   1.000
_cell.length_b   1.000
_cell.length_c   1.000
_cell.angle_alpha   90.00
_cell.angle_beta   90.00
_cell.angle_gamma   90.00
#
_symmetry.space_group_name_H-M   'P 1'
#
loop_
_entity.id
_entity.type
_entity.pdbx_description
1 polymer ?
#
loop_
_entity_poly.entity_id
_entity_poly.type
_entity_poly.pdbx_seq_one_letter_code
_entity_poly.pdbx_strand_id
1 'polypeptide(L)'
;MLTQEQIMNALKHVEDPELHKSIVELNMVRNIQMNGTEVKLEVVLTIQGCPLKSKIQQDIEESLHAIGASKVAVTFSSMTKEERAVLTEKLKKNTRTETGMPSMLRPDSGVQFLTVTSGKGGVGKSTVTINLATALARMGKKVGILDADIYGFSIPAMMETNQKPTMIDQTAIPVISHGVKIMSMGFFTEGNNPVMWRGPMLNKWIQNFLANTHWGELDYLLLDLPPGTGDVAIDVAAMIPQAKEIIVTTPHNVASFVASRVGVMAKHTKHEILGIVENMAYYEEQDGSKNYLFGKGGGEMLAEQLQTEVIAQVPFAKREENSGSSVYDEDSLVGEVFTSLAEDIIYKG
;
A
#
# COMPACT_ATOMS: atom_id res chain seq x y z
N MET A 1 -0.19 -20.16 -41.15
CA MET A 1 -1.40 -19.36 -40.88
C MET A 1 -1.54 -19.24 -39.39
N LEU A 2 -1.84 -18.05 -38.88
CA LEU A 2 -2.15 -17.84 -37.47
C LEU A 2 -3.50 -18.48 -37.16
N THR A 3 -3.60 -19.10 -35.98
CA THR A 3 -4.85 -19.67 -35.46
C THR A 3 -5.35 -18.85 -34.27
N GLN A 4 -6.65 -18.90 -34.02
CA GLN A 4 -7.24 -18.23 -32.86
C GLN A 4 -6.65 -18.77 -31.54
N GLU A 5 -6.32 -20.06 -31.48
CA GLU A 5 -5.68 -20.65 -30.31
C GLU A 5 -4.28 -20.07 -30.06
N GLN A 6 -3.47 -19.90 -31.11
CA GLN A 6 -2.15 -19.25 -31.00
C GLN A 6 -2.26 -17.80 -30.53
N ILE A 7 -3.24 -17.05 -31.05
CA ILE A 7 -3.52 -15.67 -30.60
C ILE A 7 -3.91 -15.68 -29.13
N MET A 8 -4.88 -16.50 -28.73
CA MET A 8 -5.33 -16.57 -27.33
C MET A 8 -4.20 -17.00 -26.39
N ASN A 9 -3.33 -17.93 -26.81
CA ASN A 9 -2.18 -18.34 -26.02
C ASN A 9 -1.12 -17.24 -25.90
N ALA A 10 -0.86 -16.45 -26.95
CA ALA A 10 0.03 -15.30 -26.87
C ALA A 10 -0.55 -14.20 -25.96
N LEU A 11 -1.85 -13.92 -26.10
CA LEU A 11 -2.54 -12.92 -25.28
C LEU A 11 -2.70 -13.33 -23.81
N LYS A 12 -2.53 -14.61 -23.46
CA LYS A 12 -2.49 -15.03 -22.04
C LYS A 12 -1.38 -14.34 -21.26
N HIS A 13 -0.28 -14.00 -21.92
CA HIS A 13 0.86 -13.32 -21.31
C HIS A 13 0.72 -11.79 -21.25
N VAL A 14 -0.34 -11.24 -21.85
CA VAL A 14 -0.65 -9.81 -21.75
C VAL A 14 -1.50 -9.59 -20.50
N GLU A 15 -1.01 -8.77 -19.58
CA GLU A 15 -1.66 -8.47 -18.32
C GLU A 15 -2.41 -7.13 -18.37
N ASP A 16 -3.54 -7.08 -17.70
CA ASP A 16 -4.16 -5.81 -17.32
C ASP A 16 -3.27 -5.12 -16.27
N PRO A 17 -2.76 -3.90 -16.55
CA PRO A 17 -1.81 -3.23 -15.66
C PRO A 17 -2.37 -2.83 -14.29
N GLU A 18 -3.69 -2.79 -14.12
CA GLU A 18 -4.33 -2.45 -12.84
C GLU A 18 -4.61 -3.70 -12.01
N LEU A 19 -5.06 -4.78 -12.65
CA LEU A 19 -5.45 -6.02 -12.00
C LEU A 19 -4.33 -7.06 -11.92
N HIS A 20 -3.22 -6.88 -12.66
CA HIS A 20 -2.11 -7.84 -12.78
C HIS A 20 -2.61 -9.26 -13.09
N LYS A 21 -3.59 -9.33 -14.00
CA LYS A 21 -4.21 -10.56 -14.47
C LYS A 21 -4.27 -10.55 -15.97
N SER A 22 -4.19 -11.74 -16.56
CA SER A 22 -4.26 -11.88 -18.01
C SER A 22 -5.55 -11.28 -18.57
N ILE A 23 -5.45 -10.49 -19.64
CA ILE A 23 -6.62 -9.95 -20.35
C ILE A 23 -7.54 -11.06 -20.89
N VAL A 24 -7.01 -12.28 -21.05
CA VAL A 24 -7.76 -13.48 -21.41
C VAL A 24 -8.52 -14.04 -20.20
N GLU A 25 -7.89 -14.14 -19.03
CA GLU A 25 -8.55 -14.58 -17.78
C GLU A 25 -9.70 -13.64 -17.39
N LEU A 26 -9.51 -12.35 -17.65
CA LEU A 26 -10.48 -11.29 -17.41
C LEU A 26 -11.60 -11.24 -18.47
N ASN A 27 -11.57 -12.10 -19.50
CA ASN A 27 -12.52 -12.10 -20.62
C ASN A 27 -12.62 -10.75 -21.35
N MET A 28 -11.51 -10.02 -21.45
CA MET A 28 -11.47 -8.70 -22.09
C MET A 28 -11.34 -8.81 -23.62
N VAL A 29 -10.79 -9.91 -24.14
CA VAL A 29 -10.55 -10.09 -25.59
C VAL A 29 -11.81 -10.62 -26.29
N ARG A 30 -12.27 -9.92 -27.34
CA ARG A 30 -13.44 -10.26 -28.14
C ARG A 30 -13.19 -10.09 -29.63
N ASN A 31 -14.13 -10.59 -30.44
CA ASN A 31 -14.25 -10.27 -31.86
C ASN A 31 -12.93 -10.44 -32.63
N ILE A 32 -12.20 -11.53 -32.35
CA ILE A 32 -10.93 -11.84 -33.04
C ILE A 32 -11.25 -12.19 -34.50
N GLN A 33 -10.74 -11.39 -35.42
CA GLN A 33 -10.82 -11.60 -36.85
C GLN A 33 -9.40 -11.74 -37.41
N MET A 34 -9.20 -12.76 -38.23
CA MET A 34 -7.90 -13.05 -38.85
C MET A 34 -8.05 -13.02 -40.36
N ASN A 35 -7.15 -12.30 -41.03
CA ASN A 35 -7.01 -12.34 -42.49
C ASN A 35 -5.55 -12.57 -42.86
N GLY A 36 -5.18 -13.84 -43.07
CA GLY A 36 -3.79 -14.24 -43.30
C GLY A 36 -2.92 -14.01 -42.06
N THR A 37 -2.10 -12.96 -42.10
CA THR A 37 -1.22 -12.51 -41.00
C THR A 37 -1.71 -11.22 -40.33
N GLU A 38 -2.81 -10.64 -40.81
CA GLU A 38 -3.45 -9.50 -40.16
C GLU A 38 -4.44 -9.96 -39.09
N VAL A 39 -4.35 -9.36 -37.90
CA VAL A 39 -5.22 -9.65 -36.76
C VAL A 39 -5.98 -8.39 -36.38
N LYS A 40 -7.29 -8.50 -36.22
CA LYS A 40 -8.13 -7.49 -35.59
C LYS A 40 -8.80 -8.08 -34.37
N LEU A 41 -8.84 -7.34 -33.27
CA LEU A 41 -9.50 -7.78 -32.05
C LEU A 41 -10.05 -6.60 -31.27
N GLU A 42 -11.06 -6.88 -30.45
CA GLU A 42 -11.63 -5.92 -29.53
C GLU A 42 -11.16 -6.21 -28.11
N VAL A 43 -10.79 -5.17 -27.37
CA VAL A 43 -10.47 -5.24 -25.94
C VAL A 43 -11.51 -4.44 -25.16
N VAL A 44 -12.21 -5.15 -24.28
CA VAL A 44 -13.25 -4.59 -23.42
C VAL A 44 -12.65 -4.24 -22.08
N LEU A 45 -12.51 -2.95 -21.81
CA LEU A 45 -11.88 -2.43 -20.60
C LEU A 45 -12.82 -2.44 -19.41
N THR A 46 -12.26 -2.55 -18.21
CA THR A 46 -13.00 -2.56 -16.93
C THR A 46 -13.80 -1.27 -16.71
N ILE A 47 -13.22 -0.12 -17.07
CA ILE A 47 -13.84 1.21 -16.96
C ILE A 47 -13.63 2.06 -18.22
N GLN A 48 -14.53 3.03 -18.42
CA GLN A 48 -14.34 4.05 -19.45
C GLN A 48 -13.20 5.00 -19.06
N GLY A 49 -12.28 5.23 -19.99
CA GLY A 49 -11.18 6.18 -19.79
C GLY A 49 -9.95 5.62 -19.06
N CYS A 50 -9.80 4.27 -18.95
CA CYS A 50 -8.59 3.65 -18.42
C CYS A 50 -7.34 4.33 -19.02
N PRO A 51 -6.47 4.95 -18.21
CA PRO A 51 -5.32 5.71 -18.70
C PRO A 51 -4.26 4.80 -19.33
N LEU A 52 -4.34 3.49 -19.05
CA LEU A 52 -3.35 2.49 -19.46
C LEU A 52 -3.73 1.75 -20.76
N LYS A 53 -4.72 2.25 -21.50
CA LYS A 53 -5.10 1.74 -22.83
C LYS A 53 -3.92 1.58 -23.79
N SER A 54 -3.05 2.60 -23.83
CA SER A 54 -1.89 2.59 -24.71
C SER A 54 -0.90 1.49 -24.35
N LYS A 55 -0.74 1.19 -23.05
CA LYS A 55 0.13 0.10 -22.59
C LYS A 55 -0.43 -1.26 -22.99
N ILE A 56 -1.72 -1.51 -22.73
CA ILE A 56 -2.39 -2.74 -23.17
C ILE A 56 -2.30 -2.90 -24.69
N GLN A 57 -2.52 -1.83 -25.45
CA GLN A 57 -2.39 -1.88 -26.91
C GLN A 57 -0.99 -2.30 -27.34
N GLN A 58 0.04 -1.67 -26.79
CA GLN A 58 1.43 -1.97 -27.09
C GLN A 58 1.77 -3.44 -26.76
N ASP A 59 1.38 -3.92 -25.58
CA ASP A 59 1.69 -5.28 -25.14
C ASP A 59 0.98 -6.34 -26.01
N ILE A 60 -0.23 -6.05 -26.48
CA ILE A 60 -0.95 -6.88 -27.45
C ILE A 60 -0.22 -6.90 -28.80
N GLU A 61 0.16 -5.73 -29.32
CA GLU A 61 0.88 -5.62 -30.58
C GLU A 61 2.20 -6.39 -30.53
N GLU A 62 3.01 -6.20 -29.49
CA GLU A 62 4.27 -6.91 -29.28
C GLU A 62 4.07 -8.43 -29.18
N SER A 63 3.11 -8.89 -28.37
CA SER A 63 2.82 -10.31 -28.19
C SER A 63 2.36 -10.99 -29.49
N LEU A 64 1.52 -10.32 -30.28
CA LEU A 64 1.04 -10.87 -31.55
C LEU A 64 2.06 -10.79 -32.68
N HIS A 65 2.91 -9.75 -32.70
CA HIS A 65 4.04 -9.68 -33.63
C HIS A 65 5.04 -10.80 -33.39
N ALA A 66 5.31 -11.18 -32.14
CA ALA A 66 6.22 -12.26 -31.79
C ALA A 66 5.80 -13.63 -32.36
N ILE A 67 4.51 -13.86 -32.57
CA ILE A 67 3.98 -15.09 -33.17
C ILE A 67 3.78 -15.00 -34.69
N GLY A 68 4.15 -13.88 -35.33
CA GLY A 68 4.14 -13.70 -36.77
C GLY A 68 2.96 -12.91 -37.34
N ALA A 69 2.24 -12.12 -36.53
CA ALA A 69 1.27 -11.15 -37.06
C ALA A 69 2.00 -10.01 -37.79
N SER A 70 1.54 -9.65 -38.98
CA SER A 70 2.13 -8.56 -39.78
C SER A 70 1.49 -7.20 -39.46
N LYS A 71 0.23 -7.22 -39.05
CA LYS A 71 -0.54 -6.01 -38.70
C LYS A 71 -1.55 -6.37 -37.62
N VAL A 72 -1.60 -5.57 -36.58
CA VAL A 72 -2.54 -5.72 -35.46
C VAL A 72 -3.39 -4.47 -35.39
N ALA A 73 -4.71 -4.62 -35.34
CA ALA A 73 -5.64 -3.52 -35.09
C ALA A 73 -6.49 -3.83 -33.86
N VAL A 74 -6.35 -2.98 -32.84
CA VAL A 74 -7.07 -3.13 -31.57
C VAL A 74 -8.15 -2.07 -31.48
N THR A 75 -9.40 -2.49 -31.25
CA THR A 75 -10.50 -1.58 -30.91
C THR A 75 -10.85 -1.70 -29.45
N PHE A 76 -11.08 -0.57 -28.77
CA PHE A 76 -11.42 -0.57 -27.34
C PHE A 76 -12.89 -0.26 -27.11
N SER A 77 -13.51 -1.04 -26.22
CA SER A 77 -14.81 -0.74 -25.64
C SER A 77 -14.74 -0.84 -24.12
N SER A 78 -15.88 -0.77 -23.43
CA SER A 78 -15.96 -0.83 -21.97
C SER A 78 -17.00 -1.86 -21.53
N MET A 79 -16.72 -2.57 -20.44
CA MET A 79 -17.61 -3.59 -19.90
C MET A 79 -18.99 -3.02 -19.57
N THR A 80 -20.04 -3.81 -19.82
CA THR A 80 -21.41 -3.51 -19.35
C THR A 80 -21.51 -3.63 -17.83
N LYS A 81 -22.63 -3.20 -17.25
CA LYS A 81 -22.86 -3.35 -15.80
C LYS A 81 -22.86 -4.80 -15.36
N GLU A 82 -23.46 -5.68 -16.16
CA GLU A 82 -23.55 -7.12 -15.90
C GLU A 82 -22.16 -7.76 -15.95
N GLU A 83 -21.33 -7.37 -16.90
CA GLU A 83 -19.95 -7.85 -17.03
C GLU A 83 -19.07 -7.38 -15.88
N ARG A 84 -19.21 -6.12 -15.45
CA ARG A 84 -18.52 -5.60 -14.26
C ARG A 84 -18.97 -6.29 -12.98
N ALA A 85 -20.26 -6.61 -12.86
CA ALA A 85 -20.76 -7.38 -11.72
C ALA A 85 -20.14 -8.78 -11.68
N VAL A 86 -20.04 -9.46 -12.82
CA VAL A 86 -19.37 -10.78 -12.92
C VAL A 86 -17.89 -10.68 -12.60
N LEU A 87 -17.19 -9.65 -13.09
CA LEU A 87 -15.79 -9.41 -12.75
C LEU A 87 -15.62 -9.12 -11.25
N THR A 88 -16.46 -8.26 -10.68
CA THR A 88 -16.47 -7.94 -9.26
C THR A 88 -16.68 -9.18 -8.41
N GLU A 89 -17.64 -10.04 -8.77
CA GLU A 89 -17.85 -11.32 -8.10
C GLU A 89 -16.63 -12.22 -8.21
N LYS A 90 -15.97 -12.31 -9.37
CA LYS A 90 -14.71 -13.05 -9.52
C LYS A 90 -13.58 -12.50 -8.62
N LEU A 91 -13.43 -11.18 -8.55
CA LEU A 91 -12.44 -10.52 -7.68
C LEU A 91 -12.78 -10.70 -6.19
N LYS A 92 -14.07 -10.85 -5.85
CA LYS A 92 -14.58 -11.03 -4.48
C LYS A 92 -14.65 -12.48 -4.01
N LYS A 93 -14.73 -13.46 -4.92
CA LYS A 93 -15.06 -14.86 -4.62
C LYS A 93 -14.11 -15.55 -3.64
N ASN A 94 -12.88 -15.04 -3.51
CA ASN A 94 -11.87 -15.55 -2.58
C ASN A 94 -11.47 -14.53 -1.50
N THR A 95 -12.10 -13.36 -1.44
CA THR A 95 -11.67 -12.27 -0.56
C THR A 95 -12.63 -11.98 0.59
N ARG A 96 -13.80 -12.65 0.67
CA ARG A 96 -14.76 -12.50 1.78
C ARG A 96 -15.18 -13.82 2.42
N THR A 97 -15.45 -13.79 3.72
CA THR A 97 -16.06 -14.89 4.48
C THR A 97 -17.57 -14.97 4.23
N GLU A 98 -18.20 -16.05 4.67
CA GLU A 98 -19.67 -16.21 4.67
C GLU A 98 -20.39 -15.11 5.48
N THR A 99 -19.70 -14.52 6.46
CA THR A 99 -20.19 -13.39 7.27
C THR A 99 -19.97 -12.02 6.61
N GLY A 100 -19.40 -11.98 5.40
CA GLY A 100 -19.10 -10.76 4.65
C GLY A 100 -17.84 -10.02 5.09
N MET A 101 -17.07 -10.55 6.06
CA MET A 101 -15.79 -9.97 6.47
C MET A 101 -14.70 -10.23 5.43
N PRO A 102 -13.71 -9.34 5.29
CA PRO A 102 -12.55 -9.60 4.44
C PRO A 102 -11.80 -10.84 4.96
N SER A 103 -11.56 -11.81 4.09
CA SER A 103 -10.85 -13.06 4.39
C SER A 103 -9.46 -12.84 4.98
N MET A 104 -8.77 -11.76 4.58
CA MET A 104 -7.46 -11.38 5.13
C MET A 104 -7.50 -11.08 6.63
N LEU A 105 -8.66 -10.69 7.19
CA LEU A 105 -8.81 -10.44 8.63
C LEU A 105 -8.95 -11.72 9.44
N ARG A 106 -9.06 -12.90 8.80
CA ARG A 106 -9.07 -14.17 9.54
C ARG A 106 -7.71 -14.38 10.21
N PRO A 107 -7.66 -14.96 11.42
CA PRO A 107 -6.40 -15.26 12.09
C PRO A 107 -5.47 -16.19 11.30
N ASP A 108 -6.02 -17.04 10.43
CA ASP A 108 -5.30 -18.01 9.61
C ASP A 108 -5.01 -17.52 8.18
N SER A 109 -5.23 -16.23 7.89
CA SER A 109 -4.99 -15.67 6.56
C SER A 109 -3.50 -15.62 6.18
N GLY A 110 -2.60 -15.67 7.17
CA GLY A 110 -1.16 -15.48 7.00
C GLY A 110 -0.74 -14.01 6.82
N VAL A 111 -1.68 -13.07 6.73
CA VAL A 111 -1.38 -11.64 6.57
C VAL A 111 -0.96 -11.05 7.92
N GLN A 112 0.22 -10.44 7.95
CA GLN A 112 0.71 -9.67 9.09
C GLN A 112 0.20 -8.22 9.01
N PHE A 113 -0.51 -7.78 10.03
CA PHE A 113 -1.02 -6.41 10.12
C PHE A 113 -0.11 -5.59 11.02
N LEU A 114 0.46 -4.50 10.49
CA LEU A 114 1.34 -3.61 11.24
C LEU A 114 0.69 -2.23 11.36
N THR A 115 0.30 -1.84 12.57
CA THR A 115 -0.20 -0.48 12.82
C THR A 115 0.98 0.44 13.13
N VAL A 116 1.04 1.60 12.49
CA VAL A 116 2.06 2.62 12.76
C VAL A 116 1.39 3.81 13.41
N THR A 117 1.78 4.14 14.63
CA THR A 117 1.16 5.19 15.44
C THR A 117 2.20 6.13 16.06
N SER A 118 1.74 7.20 16.71
CA SER A 118 2.59 8.13 17.45
C SER A 118 1.81 8.89 18.51
N GLY A 119 2.48 9.37 19.56
CA GLY A 119 1.83 10.21 20.57
C GLY A 119 1.48 11.61 20.09
N LYS A 120 2.22 12.12 19.10
CA LYS A 120 2.12 13.50 18.61
C LYS A 120 2.28 13.53 17.10
N GLY A 121 1.57 14.45 16.45
CA GLY A 121 1.81 14.76 15.03
C GLY A 121 3.22 15.31 14.77
N GLY A 122 3.74 15.04 13.58
CA GLY A 122 5.02 15.57 13.10
C GLY A 122 6.27 14.76 13.48
N VAL A 123 6.13 13.56 14.06
CA VAL A 123 7.27 12.68 14.36
C VAL A 123 7.78 11.85 13.16
N GLY A 124 7.12 11.96 11.99
CA GLY A 124 7.47 11.21 10.78
C GLY A 124 6.90 9.79 10.71
N LYS A 125 5.75 9.55 11.35
CA LYS A 125 4.99 8.30 11.28
C LYS A 125 4.78 7.80 9.85
N SER A 126 4.24 8.64 8.97
CA SER A 126 3.98 8.28 7.57
C SER A 126 5.27 8.02 6.79
N THR A 127 6.39 8.69 7.13
CA THR A 127 7.73 8.39 6.60
C THR A 127 8.17 6.98 6.96
N VAL A 128 7.98 6.58 8.22
CA VAL A 128 8.27 5.22 8.68
C VAL A 128 7.39 4.20 7.96
N THR A 129 6.08 4.48 7.84
CA THR A 129 5.12 3.60 7.16
C THR A 129 5.54 3.32 5.71
N ILE A 130 5.80 4.36 4.91
CA ILE A 130 6.11 4.16 3.48
C ILE A 130 7.46 3.46 3.29
N ASN A 131 8.49 3.84 4.06
CA ASN A 131 9.82 3.29 3.84
C ASN A 131 9.93 1.86 4.35
N LEU A 132 9.26 1.51 5.45
CA LEU A 132 9.15 0.13 5.89
C LEU A 132 8.38 -0.72 4.86
N ALA A 133 7.26 -0.22 4.34
CA ALA A 133 6.50 -0.93 3.32
C ALA A 133 7.31 -1.16 2.04
N THR A 134 8.04 -0.14 1.58
CA THR A 134 8.90 -0.24 0.41
C THR A 134 10.07 -1.20 0.65
N ALA A 135 10.69 -1.19 1.84
CA ALA A 135 11.75 -2.14 2.19
C ALA A 135 11.23 -3.60 2.17
N LEU A 136 10.08 -3.85 2.78
CA LEU A 136 9.42 -5.17 2.73
C LEU A 136 9.12 -5.59 1.27
N ALA A 137 8.65 -4.67 0.42
CA ALA A 137 8.37 -4.94 -0.99
C ALA A 137 9.64 -5.24 -1.80
N ARG A 138 10.76 -4.52 -1.55
CA ARG A 138 12.07 -4.79 -2.14
C ARG A 138 12.57 -6.21 -1.81
N MET A 139 12.25 -6.71 -0.63
CA MET A 139 12.52 -8.09 -0.20
C MET A 139 11.53 -9.12 -0.77
N GLY A 140 10.70 -8.75 -1.74
CA GLY A 140 9.78 -9.63 -2.45
C GLY A 140 8.48 -9.94 -1.70
N LYS A 141 8.18 -9.24 -0.60
CA LYS A 141 6.90 -9.38 0.11
C LYS A 141 5.78 -8.67 -0.65
N LYS A 142 4.57 -9.20 -0.55
CA LYS A 142 3.35 -8.56 -1.08
C LYS A 142 2.82 -7.58 -0.02
N VAL A 143 2.98 -6.28 -0.27
CA VAL A 143 2.73 -5.25 0.75
C VAL A 143 1.60 -4.31 0.36
N GLY A 144 0.74 -3.99 1.32
CA GLY A 144 -0.24 -2.91 1.23
C GLY A 144 -0.02 -1.83 2.30
N ILE A 145 -0.43 -0.61 2.01
CA ILE A 145 -0.61 0.49 2.96
C ILE A 145 -2.07 0.95 2.91
N LEU A 146 -2.70 0.98 4.08
CA LEU A 146 -3.95 1.69 4.32
C LEU A 146 -3.66 2.97 5.12
N ASP A 147 -3.84 4.12 4.51
CA ASP A 147 -3.74 5.42 5.17
C ASP A 147 -5.03 5.71 5.95
N ALA A 148 -4.97 5.58 7.27
CA ALA A 148 -6.08 5.81 8.19
C ALA A 148 -6.05 7.21 8.82
N ASP A 149 -5.03 8.03 8.53
CA ASP A 149 -4.97 9.43 8.94
C ASP A 149 -5.80 10.32 8.00
N ILE A 150 -7.12 10.18 8.07
CA ILE A 150 -8.05 10.80 7.12
C ILE A 150 -7.99 12.34 7.12
N TYR A 151 -7.55 12.95 8.22
CA TYR A 151 -7.41 14.42 8.30
C TYR A 151 -6.02 14.90 7.90
N GLY A 152 -4.99 14.09 8.10
CA GLY A 152 -3.58 14.39 7.84
C GLY A 152 -2.95 13.49 6.79
N PHE A 153 -3.74 12.99 5.83
CA PHE A 153 -3.27 12.03 4.84
C PHE A 153 -2.06 12.59 4.12
N SER A 154 -1.02 11.78 4.00
CA SER A 154 0.23 12.18 3.37
C SER A 154 0.80 11.10 2.47
N ILE A 155 0.35 9.85 2.62
CA ILE A 155 0.87 8.70 1.88
C ILE A 155 0.82 8.91 0.36
N PRO A 156 -0.30 9.36 -0.26
CA PRO A 156 -0.32 9.57 -1.72
C PRO A 156 0.71 10.57 -2.22
N ALA A 157 0.88 11.69 -1.48
CA ALA A 157 1.82 12.74 -1.85
C ALA A 157 3.28 12.28 -1.66
N MET A 158 3.57 11.58 -0.55
CA MET A 158 4.91 11.07 -0.25
C MET A 158 5.34 9.94 -1.18
N MET A 159 4.39 9.14 -1.68
CA MET A 159 4.62 8.09 -2.68
C MET A 159 4.58 8.61 -4.12
N GLU A 160 4.54 9.95 -4.28
CA GLU A 160 4.59 10.71 -5.55
C GLU A 160 3.60 10.21 -6.62
N THR A 161 2.44 9.72 -6.19
CA THR A 161 1.46 9.16 -7.10
C THR A 161 0.41 10.18 -7.50
N ASN A 162 0.31 10.41 -8.82
CA ASN A 162 -0.75 11.20 -9.43
C ASN A 162 -1.95 10.35 -9.89
N GLN A 163 -1.88 9.03 -9.69
CA GLN A 163 -2.95 8.11 -10.06
C GLN A 163 -4.03 8.08 -8.98
N LYS A 164 -5.27 7.87 -9.40
CA LYS A 164 -6.41 7.63 -8.50
C LYS A 164 -6.80 6.15 -8.56
N PRO A 165 -7.30 5.57 -7.46
CA PRO A 165 -7.87 4.24 -7.45
C PRO A 165 -8.96 4.11 -8.52
N THR A 166 -8.87 3.05 -9.31
CA THR A 166 -9.90 2.71 -10.29
C THR A 166 -11.07 2.05 -9.58
N MET A 167 -12.28 2.59 -9.78
CA MET A 167 -13.50 2.04 -9.18
C MET A 167 -14.20 1.11 -10.17
N ILE A 168 -14.25 -0.18 -9.85
CA ILE A 168 -15.03 -1.19 -10.56
C ILE A 168 -16.26 -1.51 -9.71
N ASP A 169 -17.40 -0.92 -10.09
CA ASP A 169 -18.62 -0.89 -9.27
C ASP A 169 -18.37 -0.32 -7.86
N GLN A 170 -18.38 -1.19 -6.84
CA GLN A 170 -18.08 -0.83 -5.45
C GLN A 170 -16.67 -1.21 -5.02
N THR A 171 -15.89 -1.85 -5.89
CA THR A 171 -14.54 -2.34 -5.58
C THR A 171 -13.50 -1.33 -6.06
N ALA A 172 -12.66 -0.86 -5.14
CA ALA A 172 -11.53 -0.01 -5.46
C ALA A 172 -10.30 -0.87 -5.81
N ILE A 173 -9.67 -0.59 -6.95
CA ILE A 173 -8.35 -1.13 -7.27
C ILE A 173 -7.32 -0.15 -6.68
N PRO A 174 -6.44 -0.61 -5.75
CA PRO A 174 -5.51 0.27 -5.09
C PRO A 174 -4.46 0.81 -6.07
N VAL A 175 -3.93 1.99 -5.76
CA VAL A 175 -2.82 2.56 -6.52
C VAL A 175 -1.55 1.79 -6.16
N ILE A 176 -0.70 1.49 -7.14
CA ILE A 176 0.57 0.82 -6.89
C ILE A 176 1.71 1.81 -7.10
N SER A 177 2.60 1.94 -6.10
CA SER A 177 3.82 2.72 -6.19
C SER A 177 4.94 2.00 -5.42
N HIS A 178 6.14 1.96 -5.97
CA HIS A 178 7.30 1.24 -5.41
C HIS A 178 7.00 -0.23 -5.02
N GLY A 179 6.15 -0.92 -5.78
CA GLY A 179 5.73 -2.31 -5.48
C GLY A 179 4.73 -2.46 -4.33
N VAL A 180 4.26 -1.34 -3.75
CA VAL A 180 3.33 -1.30 -2.62
C VAL A 180 1.94 -0.89 -3.10
N LYS A 181 0.90 -1.61 -2.67
CA LYS A 181 -0.50 -1.27 -2.91
C LYS A 181 -0.96 -0.22 -1.89
N ILE A 182 -1.53 0.88 -2.35
CA ILE A 182 -1.87 2.03 -1.51
C ILE A 182 -3.36 2.32 -1.61
N MET A 183 -4.01 2.45 -0.45
CA MET A 183 -5.34 3.01 -0.33
C MET A 183 -5.34 4.14 0.69
N SER A 184 -5.85 5.30 0.30
CA SER A 184 -5.92 6.49 1.15
C SER A 184 -7.14 7.33 0.79
N MET A 185 -7.67 8.05 1.78
CA MET A 185 -8.67 9.09 1.54
C MET A 185 -8.14 10.22 0.65
N GLY A 186 -6.83 10.47 0.65
CA GLY A 186 -6.21 11.52 -0.17
C GLY A 186 -6.44 11.37 -1.67
N PHE A 187 -6.78 10.18 -2.15
CA PHE A 187 -7.12 9.98 -3.56
C PHE A 187 -8.51 10.50 -3.95
N PHE A 188 -9.42 10.58 -2.98
CA PHE A 188 -10.82 10.97 -3.18
C PHE A 188 -11.06 12.45 -2.86
N THR A 189 -10.05 13.16 -2.36
CA THR A 189 -10.07 14.60 -2.15
C THR A 189 -9.57 15.35 -3.38
N GLU A 190 -10.21 16.47 -3.70
CA GLU A 190 -9.71 17.37 -4.74
C GLU A 190 -8.72 18.36 -4.12
N GLY A 191 -7.44 18.25 -4.50
CA GLY A 191 -6.37 19.11 -4.00
C GLY A 191 -6.11 18.94 -2.50
N ASN A 192 -5.63 20.00 -1.84
CA ASN A 192 -5.36 20.02 -0.40
C ASN A 192 -6.58 20.47 0.43
N ASN A 193 -7.79 20.17 -0.06
CA ASN A 193 -9.02 20.57 0.63
C ASN A 193 -9.25 19.65 1.86
N PRO A 194 -9.43 20.22 3.07
CA PRO A 194 -9.61 19.42 4.27
C PRO A 194 -10.92 18.62 4.23
N VAL A 195 -10.84 17.33 4.56
CA VAL A 195 -12.00 16.43 4.64
C VAL A 195 -12.84 16.80 5.86
N MET A 196 -14.02 17.38 5.66
CA MET A 196 -14.95 17.72 6.74
C MET A 196 -15.92 16.57 7.06
N TRP A 197 -15.39 15.43 7.49
CA TRP A 197 -16.20 14.27 7.90
C TRP A 197 -16.26 14.12 9.42
N ARG A 198 -17.42 13.67 9.93
CA ARG A 198 -17.64 13.45 11.37
C ARG A 198 -17.16 12.05 11.79
N GLY A 199 -16.61 11.93 13.00
CA GLY A 199 -15.97 10.72 13.56
C GLY A 199 -16.63 9.36 13.22
N PRO A 200 -17.96 9.18 13.42
CA PRO A 200 -18.64 7.91 13.12
C PRO A 200 -18.59 7.46 11.66
N MET A 201 -18.21 8.35 10.73
CA MET A 201 -17.99 8.01 9.32
C MET A 201 -16.60 7.44 9.07
N LEU A 202 -15.58 7.81 9.86
CA LEU A 202 -14.18 7.38 9.68
C LEU A 202 -14.03 5.87 9.77
N ASN A 203 -14.62 5.28 10.83
CA ASN A 203 -14.67 3.84 11.05
C ASN A 203 -15.25 3.10 9.82
N LYS A 204 -16.39 3.59 9.30
CA LYS A 204 -17.02 3.00 8.11
C LYS A 204 -16.13 3.06 6.88
N TRP A 205 -15.31 4.09 6.73
CA TRP A 205 -14.37 4.20 5.62
C TRP A 205 -13.20 3.23 5.74
N ILE A 206 -12.64 3.06 6.94
CA ILE A 206 -11.59 2.06 7.17
C ILE A 206 -12.14 0.65 6.89
N GLN A 207 -13.32 0.32 7.42
CA GLN A 207 -14.00 -0.95 7.10
C GLN A 207 -14.23 -1.11 5.60
N ASN A 208 -14.70 -0.05 4.94
CA ASN A 208 -14.91 -0.04 3.51
C ASN A 208 -13.61 -0.29 2.75
N PHE A 209 -12.50 0.35 3.11
CA PHE A 209 -11.22 0.10 2.43
C PHE A 209 -10.66 -1.29 2.69
N LEU A 210 -10.83 -1.85 3.89
CA LEU A 210 -10.47 -3.24 4.15
C LEU A 210 -11.32 -4.21 3.32
N ALA A 211 -12.63 -3.95 3.17
CA ALA A 211 -13.57 -4.89 2.54
C ALA A 211 -13.77 -4.72 1.03
N ASN A 212 -13.66 -3.49 0.52
CA ASN A 212 -13.97 -3.12 -0.85
C ASN A 212 -12.74 -2.71 -1.65
N THR A 213 -11.52 -2.84 -1.11
CA THR A 213 -10.30 -2.71 -1.92
C THR A 213 -9.87 -4.09 -2.42
N HIS A 214 -9.52 -4.19 -3.70
CA HIS A 214 -8.91 -5.39 -4.27
C HIS A 214 -7.43 -5.45 -3.88
N TRP A 215 -7.16 -5.85 -2.63
CA TRP A 215 -5.80 -6.03 -2.14
C TRP A 215 -5.04 -7.17 -2.82
N GLY A 216 -5.74 -8.13 -3.42
CA GLY A 216 -5.14 -9.38 -3.91
C GLY A 216 -4.52 -10.18 -2.77
N GLU A 217 -3.44 -10.91 -3.07
CA GLU A 217 -2.63 -11.57 -2.05
C GLU A 217 -1.70 -10.55 -1.36
N LEU A 218 -1.56 -10.67 -0.04
CA LEU A 218 -0.70 -9.85 0.82
C LEU A 218 0.04 -10.74 1.81
N ASP A 219 1.29 -10.39 2.09
CA ASP A 219 2.05 -10.86 3.25
C ASP A 219 1.94 -9.85 4.40
N TYR A 220 1.95 -8.55 4.07
CA TYR A 220 1.86 -7.45 5.04
C TYR A 220 0.83 -6.39 4.63
N LEU A 221 0.06 -5.91 5.60
CA LEU A 221 -0.75 -4.69 5.47
C LEU A 221 -0.37 -3.71 6.57
N LEU A 222 0.22 -2.58 6.19
CA LEU A 222 0.55 -1.49 7.10
C LEU A 222 -0.63 -0.52 7.21
N LEU A 223 -0.92 -0.06 8.43
CA LEU A 223 -1.95 0.94 8.69
C LEU A 223 -1.31 2.20 9.27
N ASP A 224 -1.36 3.30 8.51
CA ASP A 224 -0.86 4.60 8.97
C ASP A 224 -1.95 5.31 9.79
N LEU A 225 -1.87 5.22 11.12
CA LEU A 225 -2.92 5.74 12.01
C LEU A 225 -2.81 7.26 12.21
N PRO A 226 -3.87 7.99 12.57
CA PRO A 226 -3.73 9.38 12.99
C PRO A 226 -2.92 9.50 14.30
N PRO A 227 -2.32 10.66 14.61
CA PRO A 227 -1.57 10.84 15.84
C PRO A 227 -2.48 10.80 17.09
N GLY A 228 -1.93 10.31 18.19
CA GLY A 228 -2.58 10.25 19.50
C GLY A 228 -3.36 8.95 19.73
N THR A 229 -4.29 8.99 20.69
CA THR A 229 -5.06 7.82 21.16
C THR A 229 -6.56 7.98 20.87
N GLY A 230 -6.88 8.52 19.69
CA GLY A 230 -8.26 8.80 19.28
C GLY A 230 -9.04 7.53 18.89
N ASP A 231 -10.33 7.72 18.60
CA ASP A 231 -11.28 6.64 18.29
C ASP A 231 -10.80 5.69 17.17
N VAL A 232 -10.05 6.20 16.18
CA VAL A 232 -9.53 5.40 15.05
C VAL A 232 -8.59 4.28 15.53
N ALA A 233 -7.71 4.54 16.49
CA ALA A 233 -6.77 3.52 16.99
C ALA A 233 -7.52 2.41 17.74
N ILE A 234 -8.55 2.77 18.52
CA ILE A 234 -9.41 1.81 19.25
C ILE A 234 -10.22 0.97 18.26
N ASP A 235 -10.79 1.61 17.24
CA ASP A 235 -11.60 0.97 16.22
C ASP A 235 -10.77 -0.02 15.39
N VAL A 236 -9.57 0.38 14.96
CA VAL A 236 -8.64 -0.53 14.28
C VAL A 236 -8.29 -1.70 15.19
N ALA A 237 -8.09 -1.47 16.49
CA ALA A 237 -7.81 -2.56 17.41
C ALA A 237 -8.96 -3.55 17.59
N ALA A 238 -10.19 -3.06 17.60
CA ALA A 238 -11.37 -3.92 17.62
C ALA A 238 -11.54 -4.71 16.31
N MET A 239 -11.19 -4.12 15.16
CA MET A 239 -11.35 -4.74 13.84
C MET A 239 -10.25 -5.75 13.51
N ILE A 240 -9.02 -5.48 13.95
CA ILE A 240 -7.83 -6.27 13.64
C ILE A 240 -7.11 -6.61 14.96
N PRO A 241 -7.66 -7.48 15.82
CA PRO A 241 -7.05 -7.78 17.12
C PRO A 241 -5.65 -8.40 17.02
N GLN A 242 -5.32 -9.01 15.89
CA GLN A 242 -4.02 -9.62 15.59
C GLN A 242 -2.96 -8.63 15.10
N ALA A 243 -3.28 -7.33 14.96
CA ALA A 243 -2.29 -6.36 14.50
C ALA A 243 -1.19 -6.16 15.55
N LYS A 244 0.04 -6.00 15.05
CA LYS A 244 1.21 -5.62 15.84
C LYS A 244 1.47 -4.13 15.68
N GLU A 245 1.78 -3.45 16.77
CA GLU A 245 1.89 -2.00 16.83
C GLU A 245 3.35 -1.54 16.83
N ILE A 246 3.67 -0.64 15.90
CA ILE A 246 4.93 0.11 15.82
C ILE A 246 4.67 1.53 16.28
N ILE A 247 5.37 1.96 17.32
CA ILE A 247 5.21 3.30 17.88
C ILE A 247 6.38 4.18 17.44
N VAL A 248 6.07 5.27 16.75
CA VAL A 248 7.05 6.25 16.27
C VAL A 248 7.18 7.39 17.27
N THR A 249 8.43 7.72 17.63
CA THR A 249 8.77 8.87 18.48
C THR A 249 10.01 9.59 17.95
N THR A 250 10.46 10.62 18.67
CA THR A 250 11.70 11.35 18.41
C THR A 250 12.51 11.47 19.71
N PRO A 251 13.82 11.79 19.67
CA PRO A 251 14.63 11.94 20.88
C PRO A 251 14.18 13.04 21.84
N HIS A 252 13.30 13.95 21.38
CA HIS A 252 12.86 15.07 22.18
C HIS A 252 11.96 14.60 23.34
N ASN A 253 12.40 14.78 24.58
CA ASN A 253 11.75 14.30 25.81
C ASN A 253 10.22 14.56 25.91
N VAL A 254 9.74 15.70 25.40
CA VAL A 254 8.31 16.03 25.39
C VAL A 254 7.51 15.11 24.45
N ALA A 255 8.08 14.74 23.30
CA ALA A 255 7.44 13.81 22.37
C ALA A 255 7.31 12.42 23.00
N SER A 256 8.35 11.95 23.68
CA SER A 256 8.34 10.68 24.43
C SER A 256 7.34 10.66 25.57
N PHE A 257 7.22 11.75 26.33
CA PHE A 257 6.23 11.84 27.40
C PHE A 257 4.79 11.80 26.87
N VAL A 258 4.50 12.41 25.71
CA VAL A 258 3.17 12.30 25.09
C VAL A 258 2.96 10.90 24.50
N ALA A 259 3.99 10.29 23.93
CA ALA A 259 3.96 8.91 23.43
C ALA A 259 3.71 7.88 24.55
N SER A 260 4.06 8.17 25.81
CA SER A 260 3.69 7.31 26.95
C SER A 260 2.17 7.07 27.05
N ARG A 261 1.34 8.05 26.61
CA ARG A 261 -0.12 7.89 26.56
C ARG A 261 -0.56 6.89 25.51
N VAL A 262 0.19 6.76 24.41
CA VAL A 262 -0.06 5.76 23.36
C VAL A 262 0.15 4.37 23.91
N GLY A 263 1.19 4.14 24.70
CA GLY A 263 1.38 2.79 25.25
C GLY A 263 0.45 2.43 26.41
N VAL A 264 -0.14 3.41 27.11
CA VAL A 264 -1.32 3.15 27.96
C VAL A 264 -2.48 2.65 27.11
N MET A 265 -2.71 3.26 25.94
CA MET A 265 -3.73 2.79 25.00
C MET A 265 -3.39 1.41 24.41
N ALA A 266 -2.14 1.15 24.05
CA ALA A 266 -1.69 -0.16 23.56
C ALA A 266 -2.00 -1.28 24.57
N LYS A 267 -1.79 -1.00 25.87
CA LYS A 267 -2.21 -1.91 26.96
C LYS A 267 -3.73 -2.11 27.04
N HIS A 268 -4.52 -1.11 26.65
CA HIS A 268 -5.98 -1.21 26.59
C HIS A 268 -6.50 -1.91 25.34
N THR A 269 -5.88 -1.69 24.18
CA THR A 269 -6.23 -2.33 22.90
C THR A 269 -5.78 -3.79 22.85
N LYS A 270 -4.84 -4.19 23.71
CA LYS A 270 -4.24 -5.54 23.78
C LYS A 270 -3.49 -5.93 22.51
N HIS A 271 -3.17 -4.98 21.65
CA HIS A 271 -2.26 -5.20 20.54
C HIS A 271 -0.86 -5.50 21.06
N GLU A 272 -0.18 -6.39 20.37
CA GLU A 272 1.22 -6.68 20.63
C GLU A 272 2.06 -5.48 20.18
N ILE A 273 2.83 -4.87 21.08
CA ILE A 273 3.77 -3.81 20.72
C ILE A 273 5.02 -4.46 20.15
N LEU A 274 5.23 -4.33 18.84
CA LEU A 274 6.41 -4.86 18.15
C LEU A 274 7.67 -4.10 18.55
N GLY A 275 7.56 -2.79 18.76
CA GLY A 275 8.65 -1.97 19.27
C GLY A 275 8.52 -0.49 18.95
N ILE A 276 9.54 0.26 19.36
CA ILE A 276 9.64 1.71 19.18
C ILE A 276 10.60 2.02 18.02
N VAL A 277 10.15 2.85 17.08
CA VAL A 277 11.02 3.48 16.08
C VAL A 277 11.29 4.91 16.54
N GLU A 278 12.54 5.20 16.90
CA GLU A 278 12.99 6.57 17.18
C GLU A 278 13.43 7.22 15.88
N ASN A 279 12.54 8.04 15.30
CA ASN A 279 12.85 8.79 14.10
C ASN A 279 13.61 10.07 14.45
N MET A 280 14.30 10.66 13.47
CA MET A 280 15.08 11.89 13.67
C MET A 280 16.12 11.72 14.80
N ALA A 281 16.68 10.52 14.94
CA ALA A 281 17.48 10.10 16.08
C ALA A 281 18.82 10.86 16.18
N TYR A 282 19.47 11.05 15.04
CA TYR A 282 20.74 11.75 14.91
C TYR A 282 20.93 12.21 13.46
N TYR A 283 21.85 13.13 13.23
CA TYR A 283 22.38 13.48 11.93
C TYR A 283 23.81 12.93 11.83
N GLU A 284 24.13 12.22 10.76
CA GLU A 284 25.49 11.70 10.55
C GLU A 284 26.31 12.70 9.72
N GLU A 285 27.40 13.17 10.30
CA GLU A 285 28.34 14.09 9.65
C GLU A 285 29.17 13.37 8.58
N GLN A 286 29.88 14.13 7.74
CA GLN A 286 30.69 13.54 6.65
C GLN A 286 31.81 12.61 7.14
N ASP A 287 32.27 12.78 8.39
CA ASP A 287 33.28 11.93 9.03
C ASP A 287 32.69 10.70 9.73
N GLY A 288 31.38 10.48 9.61
CA GLY A 288 30.64 9.38 10.24
C GLY A 288 30.26 9.63 11.70
N SER A 289 30.60 10.79 12.27
CA SER A 289 30.20 11.12 13.64
C SER A 289 28.70 11.43 13.73
N LYS A 290 28.08 11.05 14.87
CA LYS A 290 26.65 11.24 15.11
C LYS A 290 26.39 12.52 15.90
N ASN A 291 25.67 13.45 15.29
CA ASN A 291 25.23 14.70 15.90
C ASN A 291 23.76 14.60 16.32
N TYR A 292 23.45 14.86 17.59
CA TYR A 292 22.14 14.60 18.18
C TYR A 292 21.36 15.90 18.36
N LEU A 293 20.90 16.44 17.23
CA LEU A 293 20.29 17.77 17.13
C LEU A 293 19.09 17.97 18.09
N PHE A 294 18.32 16.91 18.35
CA PHE A 294 17.11 16.95 19.18
C PHE A 294 17.25 16.23 20.53
N GLY A 295 18.48 15.89 20.93
CA GLY A 295 18.77 15.14 22.16
C GLY A 295 18.90 13.63 21.93
N LYS A 296 18.88 12.87 23.03
CA LYS A 296 19.07 11.41 23.06
C LYS A 296 18.12 10.75 24.05
N GLY A 297 17.81 9.48 23.81
CA GLY A 297 17.18 8.59 24.79
C GLY A 297 15.66 8.72 24.89
N GLY A 298 15.02 9.47 23.99
CA GLY A 298 13.56 9.61 23.98
C GLY A 298 12.87 8.29 23.67
N GLY A 299 13.39 7.50 22.73
CA GLY A 299 12.91 6.18 22.38
C GLY A 299 13.16 5.16 23.49
N GLU A 300 14.35 5.17 24.09
CA GLU A 300 14.74 4.27 25.19
C GLU A 300 13.85 4.46 26.42
N MET A 301 13.59 5.72 26.81
CA MET A 301 12.66 6.02 27.90
C MET A 301 11.24 5.50 27.61
N LEU A 302 10.76 5.64 26.37
CA LEU A 302 9.45 5.14 25.99
C LEU A 302 9.42 3.60 25.99
N ALA A 303 10.45 2.96 25.47
CA ALA A 303 10.58 1.51 25.44
C ALA A 303 10.56 0.92 26.86
N GLU A 304 11.28 1.53 27.81
CA GLU A 304 11.26 1.12 29.22
C GLU A 304 9.85 1.23 29.83
N GLN A 305 9.17 2.37 29.60
CA GLN A 305 7.81 2.58 30.12
C GLN A 305 6.79 1.57 29.59
N LEU A 306 6.94 1.20 28.32
CA LEU A 306 6.02 0.29 27.63
C LEU A 306 6.43 -1.18 27.72
N GLN A 307 7.58 -1.45 28.35
CA GLN A 307 8.15 -2.79 28.52
C GLN A 307 8.36 -3.47 27.15
N THR A 308 8.95 -2.71 26.23
CA THR A 308 9.31 -3.12 24.86
C THR A 308 10.74 -2.66 24.55
N GLU A 309 11.15 -2.74 23.29
CA GLU A 309 12.48 -2.35 22.83
C GLU A 309 12.43 -1.26 21.75
N VAL A 310 13.54 -0.53 21.59
CA VAL A 310 13.76 0.31 20.40
C VAL A 310 14.23 -0.59 19.28
N ILE A 311 13.40 -0.73 18.24
CA ILE A 311 13.66 -1.62 17.09
C ILE A 311 14.36 -0.90 15.93
N ALA A 312 14.35 0.43 15.91
CA ALA A 312 15.13 1.21 14.96
C ALA A 312 15.40 2.64 15.46
N GLN A 313 16.57 3.18 15.09
CA GLN A 313 16.92 4.59 15.25
C GLN A 313 17.18 5.18 13.86
N VAL A 314 16.20 5.90 13.31
CA VAL A 314 16.26 6.44 11.96
C VAL A 314 16.96 7.81 11.99
N PRO A 315 18.09 7.98 11.29
CA PRO A 315 18.77 9.26 11.24
C PRO A 315 18.01 10.28 10.37
N PHE A 316 18.40 11.54 10.46
CA PHE A 316 18.07 12.52 9.45
C PHE A 316 18.74 12.15 8.12
N ALA A 317 17.96 12.23 7.05
CA ALA A 317 18.49 12.11 5.71
C ALA A 317 19.56 13.16 5.44
N LYS A 318 20.66 12.74 4.82
CA LYS A 318 21.71 13.65 4.36
C LYS A 318 21.15 14.56 3.26
N ARG A 319 21.80 15.70 3.03
CA ARG A 319 21.32 16.64 2.01
C ARG A 319 21.28 16.00 0.62
N GLU A 320 22.23 15.12 0.35
CA GLU A 320 22.39 14.36 -0.89
C GLU A 320 21.26 13.33 -1.08
N GLU A 321 20.68 12.84 0.02
CA GLU A 321 19.56 11.89 0.04
C GLU A 321 18.19 12.58 -0.09
N ASN A 322 18.13 13.90 0.09
CA ASN A 322 16.93 14.70 -0.15
C ASN A 322 16.76 14.97 -1.65
N SER A 323 16.50 13.92 -2.42
CA SER A 323 16.30 13.93 -3.88
C SER A 323 14.97 14.56 -4.31
N GLY A 324 14.11 14.93 -3.36
CA GLY A 324 12.73 15.34 -3.57
C GLY A 324 11.72 14.22 -3.26
N SER A 325 12.18 12.96 -3.26
CA SER A 325 11.37 11.81 -2.87
C SER A 325 11.33 11.60 -1.36
N SER A 326 10.20 11.10 -0.86
CA SER A 326 10.06 10.66 0.54
C SER A 326 10.40 9.18 0.75
N VAL A 327 10.62 8.45 -0.35
CA VAL A 327 11.04 7.04 -0.34
C VAL A 327 12.56 7.01 -0.52
N TYR A 328 13.26 6.49 0.47
CA TYR A 328 14.72 6.44 0.47
C TYR A 328 15.26 5.31 -0.41
N ASP A 329 16.37 5.59 -1.08
CA ASP A 329 17.13 4.58 -1.81
C ASP A 329 17.69 3.54 -0.84
N GLU A 330 17.71 2.27 -1.27
CA GLU A 330 18.12 1.14 -0.42
C GLU A 330 19.56 1.30 0.09
N ASP A 331 20.45 1.85 -0.74
CA ASP A 331 21.87 2.07 -0.42
C ASP A 331 22.14 3.38 0.35
N SER A 332 21.09 4.13 0.73
CA SER A 332 21.22 5.32 1.55
C SER A 332 21.31 4.96 3.03
N LEU A 333 21.89 5.84 3.86
CA LEU A 333 22.01 5.57 5.30
C LEU A 333 20.64 5.33 5.95
N VAL A 334 19.64 6.10 5.53
CA VAL A 334 18.26 5.95 6.02
C VAL A 334 17.62 4.69 5.46
N GLY A 335 17.85 4.38 4.18
CA GLY A 335 17.35 3.18 3.52
C GLY A 335 17.84 1.89 4.18
N GLU A 336 19.13 1.80 4.49
CA GLU A 336 19.73 0.65 5.19
C GLU A 336 19.05 0.38 6.55
N VAL A 337 18.70 1.43 7.31
CA VAL A 337 17.96 1.29 8.57
C VAL A 337 16.58 0.68 8.34
N PHE A 338 15.87 1.08 7.29
CA PHE A 338 14.57 0.49 6.96
C PHE A 338 14.68 -0.94 6.42
N THR A 339 15.74 -1.26 5.66
CA THR A 339 16.04 -2.63 5.23
C THR A 339 16.30 -3.53 6.43
N SER A 340 17.14 -3.10 7.37
CA SER A 340 17.41 -3.86 8.61
C SER A 340 16.14 -4.03 9.46
N LEU A 341 15.32 -2.98 9.58
CA LEU A 341 14.04 -3.08 10.29
C LEU A 341 13.09 -4.07 9.61
N ALA A 342 13.02 -4.08 8.27
CA ALA A 342 12.19 -5.01 7.51
C ALA A 342 12.68 -6.47 7.69
N GLU A 343 13.99 -6.70 7.65
CA GLU A 343 14.60 -8.00 7.93
C GLU A 343 14.21 -8.51 9.32
N ASP A 344 14.39 -7.70 10.36
CA ASP A 344 14.06 -8.07 11.73
C ASP A 344 12.57 -8.42 11.88
N ILE A 345 11.68 -7.66 11.24
CA ILE A 345 10.24 -7.93 11.24
C ILE A 345 9.91 -9.24 10.50
N ILE A 346 10.60 -9.56 9.41
CA ILE A 346 10.41 -10.82 8.69
C ILE A 346 10.91 -12.02 9.50
N TYR A 347 12.03 -11.88 10.21
CA TYR A 347 12.60 -12.98 11.01
C TYR A 347 11.89 -13.21 12.35
N LYS A 348 11.38 -12.15 12.98
CA LYS A 348 10.65 -12.23 14.25
C LYS A 348 9.15 -12.54 14.09
N GLY A 349 8.59 -12.36 12.88
CA GLY A 349 7.17 -12.47 12.57
C GLY A 349 6.70 -13.90 12.27
#